data_AF-A0A957ZIJ0-F1
#
_entry.id   AF-A0A957ZIJ0-F1
#
_cell.length_a   1.000
_cell.length_b   1.000
_cell.length_c   1.000
_cell.angle_alpha   90.00
_cell.angle_beta   90.00
_cell.angle_gamma   90.00
#
_symmetry.space_group_name_H-M   'P 1'
#
loop_
_entity.id
_entity.type
_entity.pdbx_description
1 polymer ?
#
loop_
_entity_poly.entity_id
_entity_poly.type
_entity_poly.pdbx_seq_one_letter_code
_entity_poly.pdbx_strand_id
1 'polypeptide(L)'
;QQVVGAIGVAKENGVPWIGVQADQSTAAPETVMASAIYDWKQLLKDILAKREAGTMGGEVLQLTYANGGIRTLYSDALPAEAVEAAKAAEAGLADGSITIVVEPR
;
A
#
# COMPACT_ATOMS: atom_id res chain seq x y z
N GLN A 1 -8.02 -9.18 2.21
CA GLN A 1 -8.11 -10.47 2.93
C GLN A 1 -6.95 -10.48 3.94
N GLN A 2 -7.19 -10.91 5.18
CA GLN A 2 -6.15 -11.01 6.19
C GLN A 2 -5.22 -12.21 5.88
N VAL A 3 -3.92 -11.95 5.71
CA VAL A 3 -2.89 -12.90 5.20
C VAL A 3 -2.05 -13.55 6.32
N VAL A 4 -2.55 -13.55 7.55
CA VAL A 4 -1.77 -13.97 8.74
C VAL A 4 -1.23 -15.40 8.62
N GLY A 5 -1.98 -16.32 7.99
CA GLY A 5 -1.52 -17.69 7.74
C GLY A 5 -0.32 -17.77 6.78
N ALA A 6 -0.32 -16.96 5.71
CA ALA A 6 0.76 -16.96 4.74
C ALA A 6 2.04 -16.29 5.28
N ILE A 7 1.89 -15.25 6.12
CA ILE A 7 3.02 -14.66 6.87
C ILE A 7 3.65 -15.71 7.79
N GLY A 8 2.83 -16.54 8.45
CA GLY A 8 3.31 -17.64 9.30
C GLY A 8 4.19 -18.62 8.51
N VAL A 9 3.73 -19.07 7.34
CA VAL A 9 4.51 -19.97 6.47
C VAL A 9 5.80 -19.30 5.99
N ALA A 10 5.76 -18.03 5.59
CA ALA A 10 6.96 -17.29 5.18
C ALA A 10 7.99 -17.22 6.32
N LYS A 11 7.52 -16.95 7.54
CA LYS A 11 8.35 -16.93 8.75
C LYS A 11 8.98 -18.29 9.03
N GLU A 12 8.20 -19.37 9.00
CA GLU A 12 8.70 -20.74 9.23
C GLU A 12 9.79 -21.15 8.23
N ASN A 13 9.72 -20.64 7.00
CA ASN A 13 10.66 -20.95 5.92
C ASN A 13 11.76 -19.89 5.75
N GLY A 14 11.80 -18.85 6.57
CA GLY A 14 12.78 -17.76 6.46
C GLY A 14 12.68 -16.97 5.14
N VAL A 15 11.48 -16.88 4.56
CA VAL A 15 11.23 -16.18 3.29
C VAL A 15 10.76 -14.76 3.56
N PRO A 16 11.34 -13.73 2.90
CA PRO A 16 10.90 -12.35 3.06
C PRO A 16 9.46 -12.15 2.58
N TRP A 17 8.73 -11.28 3.26
CA TRP A 17 7.31 -11.01 3.01
C TRP A 17 7.05 -9.54 2.67
N ILE A 18 6.21 -9.30 1.66
CA ILE A 18 5.65 -7.98 1.34
C ILE A 18 4.16 -8.01 1.65
N GLY A 19 3.76 -7.22 2.64
CA GLY A 19 2.38 -7.07 3.06
C GLY A 19 1.58 -6.12 2.19
N VAL A 20 0.26 -6.32 2.14
CA VAL A 20 -0.69 -5.44 1.46
C VAL A 20 -1.86 -5.15 2.41
N GLN A 21 -2.51 -4.00 2.22
CA GLN A 21 -3.68 -3.47 2.93
C GLN A 21 -3.40 -2.79 4.28
N ALA A 22 -2.55 -3.38 5.12
CA ALA A 22 -2.27 -2.87 6.47
C ALA A 22 -0.79 -3.03 6.83
N ASP A 23 -0.35 -2.34 7.88
CA ASP A 23 0.96 -2.57 8.49
C ASP A 23 1.00 -3.96 9.11
N GLN A 24 1.91 -4.80 8.62
CA GLN A 24 2.08 -6.18 9.07
C GLN A 24 3.39 -6.37 9.83
N SER A 25 4.18 -5.31 10.04
CA SER A 25 5.51 -5.37 10.67
C SER A 25 5.48 -6.05 12.03
N THR A 26 4.45 -5.82 12.83
CA THR A 26 4.32 -6.40 14.19
C THR A 26 3.97 -7.89 14.18
N ALA A 27 3.40 -8.43 13.11
CA ALA A 27 3.02 -9.83 13.03
C ALA A 27 4.24 -10.75 12.85
N ALA A 28 5.25 -10.30 12.11
CA ALA A 28 6.52 -10.99 11.93
C ALA A 28 7.65 -10.00 11.59
N PRO A 29 8.22 -9.28 12.57
CA PRO A 29 9.14 -8.17 12.35
C PRO A 29 10.39 -8.51 11.53
N GLU A 30 10.91 -9.73 11.71
CA GLU A 30 12.10 -10.22 11.00
C GLU A 30 11.80 -10.74 9.59
N THR A 31 10.52 -10.95 9.28
CA THR A 31 10.06 -11.54 8.00
C THR A 31 9.46 -10.48 7.09
N VAL A 32 8.74 -9.51 7.64
CA VAL A 32 8.04 -8.47 6.87
C VAL A 32 9.03 -7.39 6.46
N MET A 33 9.34 -7.36 5.16
CA MET A 33 10.29 -6.41 4.58
C MET A 33 9.63 -5.10 4.17
N ALA A 34 8.38 -5.16 3.73
CA ALA A 34 7.59 -3.98 3.43
C ALA A 34 6.09 -4.23 3.65
N SER A 35 5.31 -3.17 3.82
CA SER A 35 3.85 -3.23 3.87
C SER A 35 3.26 -2.08 3.05
N ALA A 36 2.56 -2.41 1.95
CA ALA A 36 1.75 -1.47 1.19
C ALA A 36 0.39 -1.28 1.86
N ILE A 37 0.19 -0.11 2.47
CA ILE A 37 -0.96 0.23 3.31
C ILE A 37 -1.99 0.98 2.49
N TYR A 38 -3.26 0.59 2.64
CA TYR A 38 -4.39 1.37 2.12
C TYR A 38 -4.80 2.41 3.17
N ASP A 39 -4.53 3.67 2.89
CA ASP A 39 -4.93 4.79 3.75
C ASP A 39 -6.29 5.35 3.32
N TRP A 40 -7.33 4.87 3.98
CA TRP A 40 -8.70 5.26 3.71
C TRP A 40 -9.07 6.64 4.27
N LYS A 41 -8.22 7.26 5.09
CA LYS A 41 -8.59 8.43 5.90
C LYS A 41 -9.02 9.60 5.02
N GLN A 42 -8.25 9.92 3.97
CA GLN A 42 -8.58 11.04 3.10
C GLN A 42 -9.79 10.72 2.22
N LEU A 43 -9.83 9.52 1.63
CA LEU A 43 -10.96 9.08 0.82
C LEU A 43 -12.29 9.12 1.59
N LEU A 44 -12.31 8.66 2.84
CA LEU A 44 -13.52 8.71 3.67
C LEU A 44 -13.95 10.16 3.99
N LYS A 45 -13.00 11.07 4.23
CA LYS A 45 -13.29 12.50 4.38
C LYS A 45 -13.90 13.09 3.11
N ASP A 46 -13.37 12.71 1.94
CA ASP A 46 -13.88 13.18 0.66
C ASP A 46 -15.31 12.69 0.41
N ILE A 47 -15.63 11.44 0.78
CA ILE A 47 -17.01 10.91 0.73
C ILE A 47 -17.94 11.75 1.60
N LEU A 48 -17.54 12.06 2.84
CA LEU A 48 -18.35 12.86 3.77
C LEU A 48 -18.59 14.27 3.22
N ALA A 49 -17.55 14.93 2.72
CA ALA A 49 -17.65 16.27 2.13
C ALA A 49 -18.55 16.28 0.88
N LYS A 50 -18.44 15.27 0.01
CA LYS A 50 -19.32 15.11 -1.17
C LYS A 50 -20.77 14.92 -0.78
N ARG A 51 -21.03 14.12 0.26
CA ARG A 51 -22.37 13.89 0.80
C ARG A 51 -22.96 15.17 1.37
N GLU A 52 -22.17 15.97 2.08
CA GLU A 52 -22.60 17.30 2.56
C GLU A 52 -22.91 18.27 1.41
N ALA A 53 -22.18 18.17 0.29
CA ALA A 53 -22.41 18.93 -0.93
C ALA A 53 -23.58 18.41 -1.79
N GLY A 54 -24.27 17.34 -1.38
CA GLY A 54 -25.42 16.77 -2.10
C GLY A 54 -25.08 15.68 -3.11
N THR A 55 -23.81 15.28 -3.24
CA THR A 55 -23.38 14.18 -4.11
C THR A 55 -23.48 12.85 -3.37
N MET A 56 -24.38 11.97 -3.80
CA MET A 56 -24.72 10.71 -3.09
C MET A 56 -23.99 9.45 -3.61
N GLY A 57 -23.00 9.60 -4.50
CA GLY A 57 -22.23 8.49 -5.07
C GLY A 57 -22.12 8.55 -6.59
N GLY A 58 -21.87 7.40 -7.22
CA GLY A 58 -21.70 7.28 -8.68
C GLY A 58 -20.28 7.56 -9.19
N GLU A 59 -19.36 7.85 -8.28
CA GLU A 59 -17.96 8.11 -8.60
C GLU A 59 -17.04 7.01 -8.05
N VAL A 60 -16.00 6.69 -8.82
CA VAL A 60 -14.94 5.80 -8.39
C VAL A 60 -13.83 6.65 -7.77
N LEU A 61 -13.61 6.48 -6.48
CA LEU A 61 -12.48 7.09 -5.76
C LEU A 61 -11.36 6.04 -5.67
N GLN A 62 -10.28 6.26 -6.42
CA GLN A 62 -9.13 5.37 -6.42
C GLN A 62 -8.14 5.76 -5.31
N LEU A 63 -7.54 4.76 -4.64
CA LEU A 63 -6.38 4.97 -3.77
C LEU A 63 -5.12 4.93 -4.63
N THR A 64 -4.27 5.95 -4.53
CA THR A 64 -3.02 6.04 -5.27
C THR A 64 -1.90 6.55 -4.36
N TYR A 65 -0.64 6.44 -4.81
CA TYR A 65 0.46 7.13 -4.15
C TYR A 65 0.31 8.66 -4.25
N ALA A 66 -0.21 9.17 -5.38
CA ALA A 66 -0.42 10.60 -5.61
C ALA A 66 -1.37 11.25 -4.59
N ASN A 67 -2.45 10.56 -4.20
CA ASN A 67 -3.43 11.08 -3.25
C ASN A 67 -3.20 10.60 -1.81
N GLY A 68 -2.09 9.90 -1.55
CA GLY A 68 -1.75 9.34 -0.26
C GLY A 68 -2.65 8.18 0.19
N GLY A 69 -3.52 7.68 -0.70
CA GLY A 69 -4.36 6.52 -0.45
C GLY A 69 -3.59 5.20 -0.38
N ILE A 70 -2.38 5.17 -0.93
CA ILE A 70 -1.40 4.09 -0.74
C ILE A 70 -0.15 4.68 -0.08
N ARG A 71 0.35 4.02 0.95
CA ARG A 71 1.62 4.34 1.61
C ARG A 71 2.40 3.07 1.90
N THR A 72 3.71 3.05 1.67
CA THR A 72 4.53 1.88 2.00
C THR A 72 5.34 2.13 3.27
N LEU A 73 5.39 1.13 4.15
CA LEU A 73 6.37 1.06 5.22
C LEU A 73 7.44 0.03 4.84
N TYR A 74 8.70 0.35 5.12
CA TYR A 74 9.85 -0.50 4.85
C TYR A 74 10.51 -0.91 6.16
N SER A 75 11.02 -2.14 6.19
CA SER A 75 11.82 -2.65 7.31
C SER A 75 13.22 -2.02 7.30
N ASP A 76 13.75 -1.74 8.48
CA ASP A 76 15.13 -1.26 8.67
C ASP A 76 16.18 -2.30 8.26
N ALA A 77 15.78 -3.56 8.06
CA ALA A 77 16.66 -4.63 7.57
C ALA A 77 16.96 -4.51 6.06
N LEU A 78 16.21 -3.68 5.32
CA LEU A 78 16.44 -3.51 3.88
C LEU A 78 17.66 -2.63 3.60
N PRO A 79 18.46 -2.96 2.56
CA PRO A 79 19.51 -2.07 2.09
C PRO A 79 18.95 -0.72 1.65
N ALA A 80 19.66 0.36 1.97
CA ALA A 80 19.23 1.72 1.64
C ALA A 80 18.96 1.91 0.13
N GLU A 81 19.80 1.33 -0.73
CA GLU A 81 19.62 1.38 -2.18
C GLU A 81 18.27 0.80 -2.63
N ALA A 82 17.83 -0.31 -2.03
CA ALA A 82 16.56 -0.93 -2.36
C ALA A 82 15.37 -0.06 -1.93
N VAL A 83 15.47 0.58 -0.76
CA VAL A 83 14.44 1.52 -0.27
C VAL A 83 14.37 2.75 -1.16
N GLU A 84 15.50 3.31 -1.58
CA GLU A 84 15.54 4.48 -2.46
C GLU A 84 15.00 4.17 -3.86
N ALA A 85 15.33 2.99 -4.43
CA ALA A 85 14.75 2.54 -5.68
C ALA A 85 13.22 2.39 -5.58
N ALA A 86 12.72 1.86 -4.45
CA ALA A 86 11.29 1.73 -4.22
C ALA A 86 10.61 3.10 -4.11
N LYS A 87 11.16 4.06 -3.35
CA LYS A 87 10.65 5.44 -3.27
C LYS A 87 10.67 6.16 -4.62
N ALA A 88 11.69 5.94 -5.45
CA ALA A 88 11.73 6.50 -6.80
C ALA A 88 10.57 5.95 -7.66
N ALA A 89 10.26 4.66 -7.51
CA ALA A 89 9.09 4.08 -8.17
C ALA A 89 7.76 4.64 -7.63
N GLU A 90 7.65 4.86 -6.31
CA GLU A 90 6.48 5.52 -5.71
C GLU A 90 6.27 6.94 -6.25
N ALA A 91 7.35 7.72 -6.37
CA ALA A 91 7.31 9.05 -6.97
C ALA A 91 6.85 8.97 -8.43
N GLY A 92 7.36 8.01 -9.20
CA GLY A 92 6.92 7.80 -10.58
C GLY A 92 5.46 7.37 -10.71
N LEU A 93 4.94 6.59 -9.75
CA LEU A 93 3.52 6.25 -9.68
C LEU A 93 2.66 7.45 -9.27
N ALA A 94 3.21 8.37 -8.48
CA ALA A 94 2.52 9.57 -8.04
C ALA A 94 2.46 10.66 -9.13
N ASP A 95 3.54 10.84 -9.89
CA ASP A 95 3.61 11.83 -10.98
C ASP A 95 3.12 11.29 -12.33
N GLY A 96 2.89 9.98 -12.43
CA GLY A 96 2.36 9.31 -13.62
C GLY A 96 3.42 8.94 -14.67
N SER A 97 4.72 9.14 -14.39
CA SER A 97 5.80 8.65 -15.24
C SER A 97 5.92 7.12 -15.24
N ILE A 98 5.43 6.47 -14.18
CA ILE A 98 5.21 5.03 -14.11
C ILE A 98 3.71 4.77 -14.11
N THR A 99 3.26 3.89 -15.00
CA THR A 99 1.86 3.48 -15.08
C THR A 99 1.76 1.96 -14.96
N ILE A 100 0.79 1.48 -14.19
CA ILE A 100 0.47 0.06 -14.09
C ILE A 100 -0.71 -0.21 -15.01
N VAL A 101 -0.46 -0.96 -16.09
CA VAL A 101 -1.53 -1.41 -16.98
C VAL A 101 -2.14 -2.67 -16.36
N VAL A 102 -3.43 -2.61 -16.06
CA VAL A 102 -4.15 -3.79 -15.56
C VAL A 102 -4.28 -4.77 -16.73
N GLU A 103 -3.72 -5.96 -16.59
CA GLU A 103 -3.93 -7.02 -17.58
C GLU A 103 -5.43 -7.37 -17.65
N PRO A 104 -6.00 -7.54 -18.85
CA PRO A 104 -7.37 -7.99 -18.99
C PRO A 104 -7.50 -9.37 -18.35
N ARG A 105 -8.47 -9.50 -17.44
CA ARG A 105 -8.85 -10.78 -16.81
C ARG A 105 -9.68 -11.63 -17.75
#